data_AF-A0A5S3QS54-F1
#
_entry.id   AF-A0A5S3QS54-F1
#
_cell.length_a   1.000
_cell.length_b   1.000
_cell.length_c   1.000
_cell.angle_alpha   90.00
_cell.angle_beta   90.00
_cell.angle_gamma   90.00
#
_symmetry.space_group_name_H-M   'P 1'
#
loop_
_entity.id
_entity.type
_entity.pdbx_description
1 polymer ?
#
loop_
_entity_poly.entity_id
_entity_poly.type
_entity_poly.pdbx_seq_one_letter_code
_entity_poly.pdbx_strand_id
1 'polypeptide(L)'
;MSQFFHIHPDNPQARLIRQAADIIEQGGVVVFPTDSGYAIGCNLGNKQAKERIERIRGIEKHHNFTLLCRDLSELSTYARVDNQMFRMIKNNTPGPYTFIFKGTKEVPRRLLNEKKKTIGIRVTDNPITCALLEALGEPLMSCSLILPGEQFTESDPDDIRMRLEKHVELIIHGGYLIEQATTVIDMSEDTIEILRRGCGDTSPFE
;
A
#
# COMPACT_ATOMS: atom_id res chain seq x y z
N MET A 1 -5.00 -7.71 -21.79
CA MET A 1 -5.70 -8.40 -20.70
C MET A 1 -4.71 -8.55 -19.56
N SER A 2 -5.15 -8.30 -18.33
CA SER A 2 -4.36 -8.53 -17.13
C SER A 2 -3.91 -9.98 -17.06
N GLN A 3 -2.70 -10.21 -16.55
CA GLN A 3 -2.31 -11.51 -16.05
C GLN A 3 -3.05 -11.79 -14.73
N PHE A 4 -3.21 -13.08 -14.40
CA PHE A 4 -3.87 -13.53 -13.18
C PHE A 4 -3.03 -14.63 -12.53
N PHE A 5 -2.35 -14.32 -11.43
CA PHE A 5 -1.44 -15.24 -10.77
C PHE A 5 -2.08 -15.81 -9.52
N HIS A 6 -2.17 -17.13 -9.41
CA HIS A 6 -2.49 -17.80 -8.16
C HIS A 6 -1.21 -17.99 -7.36
N ILE A 7 -1.06 -17.26 -6.27
CA ILE A 7 0.11 -17.34 -5.38
C ILE A 7 -0.36 -17.87 -4.03
N HIS A 8 0.35 -18.84 -3.49
CA HIS A 8 0.00 -19.41 -2.18
C HIS A 8 0.23 -18.36 -1.08
N PRO A 9 -0.75 -18.08 -0.21
CA PRO A 9 -0.65 -17.02 0.79
C PRO A 9 0.47 -17.25 1.80
N ASP A 10 0.68 -18.49 2.24
CA ASP A 10 1.69 -18.82 3.26
C ASP A 10 3.07 -19.20 2.69
N ASN A 11 3.14 -19.58 1.41
CA ASN A 11 4.38 -20.04 0.77
C ASN A 11 4.45 -19.53 -0.67
N PRO A 12 4.64 -18.21 -0.87
CA PRO A 12 4.61 -17.59 -2.18
C PRO A 12 5.64 -18.19 -3.13
N GLN A 13 5.22 -18.59 -4.33
CA GLN A 13 6.12 -19.18 -5.31
C GLN A 13 7.08 -18.11 -5.86
N ALA A 14 8.37 -18.24 -5.56
CA ALA A 14 9.41 -17.27 -5.93
C ALA A 14 9.40 -16.89 -7.43
N ARG A 15 9.10 -17.86 -8.31
CA ARG A 15 8.98 -17.60 -9.76
C ARG A 15 7.86 -16.61 -10.09
N LEU A 16 6.68 -16.76 -9.49
CA LEU A 16 5.54 -15.87 -9.74
C LEU A 16 5.76 -14.49 -9.10
N ILE A 17 6.38 -14.46 -7.92
CA ILE A 17 6.77 -13.21 -7.25
C ILE A 17 7.76 -12.43 -8.12
N ARG A 18 8.81 -13.08 -8.66
CA ARG A 18 9.75 -12.38 -9.55
C ARG A 18 9.08 -11.87 -10.82
N GLN A 19 8.18 -12.66 -11.42
CA GLN A 19 7.40 -12.19 -12.58
C GLN A 19 6.50 -10.99 -12.23
N ALA A 20 5.91 -10.97 -11.04
CA ALA A 20 5.13 -9.83 -10.58
C ALA A 20 6.01 -8.59 -10.36
N ALA A 21 7.20 -8.76 -9.79
CA ALA A 21 8.18 -7.69 -9.64
C ALA A 21 8.62 -7.14 -11.01
N ASP A 22 8.93 -8.00 -11.99
CA ASP A 22 9.29 -7.59 -13.35
C ASP A 22 8.19 -6.73 -14.01
N ILE A 23 6.92 -7.08 -13.81
CA ILE A 23 5.78 -6.30 -14.32
C ILE A 23 5.75 -4.90 -13.69
N ILE A 24 6.00 -4.80 -12.38
CA ILE A 24 6.03 -3.50 -11.66
C ILE A 24 7.23 -2.66 -12.12
N GLU A 25 8.41 -3.26 -12.25
CA GLU A 25 9.63 -2.60 -12.75
C GLU A 25 9.45 -2.08 -14.19
N GLN A 26 8.70 -2.80 -15.03
CA GLN A 26 8.30 -2.35 -16.38
C GLN A 26 7.20 -1.27 -16.37
N GLY A 27 6.74 -0.86 -15.18
CA GLY A 27 5.77 0.21 -15.01
C GLY A 27 4.31 -0.23 -14.99
N GLY A 28 4.05 -1.52 -14.81
CA GLY A 28 2.71 -2.07 -14.64
C GLY A 28 2.05 -1.66 -13.32
N VAL A 29 0.72 -1.63 -13.35
CA VAL A 29 -0.16 -1.52 -12.19
C VAL A 29 -0.57 -2.93 -11.78
N VAL A 30 -0.42 -3.23 -10.50
CA VAL A 30 -0.65 -4.56 -9.94
C VAL A 30 -1.63 -4.50 -8.77
N VAL A 31 -2.56 -5.45 -8.71
CA VAL A 31 -3.41 -5.71 -7.55
C VAL A 31 -2.83 -6.88 -6.77
N PHE A 32 -2.66 -6.71 -5.46
CA PHE A 32 -2.00 -7.70 -4.60
C PHE A 32 -2.63 -7.74 -3.19
N PRO A 33 -2.57 -8.91 -2.52
CA PRO A 33 -3.19 -9.12 -1.21
C PRO A 33 -2.38 -8.47 -0.08
N THR A 34 -3.04 -7.92 0.94
CA THR A 34 -2.39 -7.45 2.18
C THR A 34 -3.11 -8.01 3.41
N ASP A 35 -2.59 -7.72 4.60
CA ASP A 35 -3.24 -8.06 5.89
C ASP A 35 -4.59 -7.35 6.12
N SER A 36 -4.90 -6.31 5.34
CA SER A 36 -6.10 -5.46 5.47
C SER A 36 -6.79 -5.28 4.11
N GLY A 37 -7.11 -6.41 3.46
CA GLY A 37 -7.74 -6.46 2.14
C GLY A 37 -6.76 -6.31 0.96
N TYR A 38 -7.29 -6.27 -0.26
CA TYR A 38 -6.46 -6.04 -1.46
C TYR A 38 -6.00 -4.59 -1.57
N ALA A 39 -4.82 -4.41 -2.16
CA ALA A 39 -4.26 -3.12 -2.52
C ALA A 39 -3.95 -3.08 -4.02
N ILE A 40 -3.85 -1.86 -4.54
CA ILE A 40 -3.39 -1.59 -5.90
C ILE A 40 -2.13 -0.73 -5.82
N GLY A 41 -1.14 -1.04 -6.64
CA GLY A 41 0.13 -0.34 -6.59
C GLY A 41 0.96 -0.42 -7.86
N CYS A 42 2.02 0.39 -7.88
CA CYS A 42 3.01 0.43 -8.95
C CYS A 42 4.35 0.98 -8.42
N ASN A 43 5.36 0.99 -9.28
CA ASN A 43 6.65 1.59 -8.96
C ASN A 43 6.51 3.10 -8.60
N LEU A 44 7.28 3.58 -7.61
CA LEU A 44 7.32 4.98 -7.16
C LEU A 44 7.60 5.97 -8.30
N GLY A 45 8.45 5.58 -9.25
CA GLY A 45 8.92 6.37 -10.39
C GLY A 45 7.87 6.64 -11.47
N ASN A 46 6.78 5.87 -11.51
CA ASN A 46 5.91 5.86 -12.68
C ASN A 46 4.70 6.80 -12.55
N LYS A 47 4.76 7.93 -13.25
CA LYS A 47 3.67 8.92 -13.30
C LYS A 47 2.40 8.37 -13.96
N GLN A 48 2.51 7.63 -15.06
CA GLN A 48 1.35 7.13 -15.80
C GLN A 48 0.60 6.06 -15.01
N ALA A 49 1.32 5.17 -14.35
CA ALA A 49 0.74 4.16 -13.48
C ALA A 49 0.01 4.78 -12.28
N LYS A 50 0.61 5.81 -11.66
CA LYS A 50 -0.05 6.61 -10.61
C LYS A 50 -1.38 7.22 -11.10
N GLU A 51 -1.39 7.89 -12.24
CA GLU A 51 -2.61 8.49 -12.81
C GLU A 51 -3.69 7.44 -13.17
N ARG A 52 -3.28 6.22 -13.51
CA ARG A 52 -4.22 5.10 -13.70
C ARG A 52 -4.81 4.64 -12.38
N ILE A 53 -4.01 4.51 -11.33
CA ILE A 53 -4.48 4.18 -9.99
C ILE A 53 -5.47 5.23 -9.49
N GLU A 54 -5.18 6.52 -9.66
CA GLU A 54 -6.10 7.63 -9.32
C GLU A 54 -7.46 7.47 -9.99
N ARG A 55 -7.47 7.15 -11.28
CA ARG A 55 -8.70 6.92 -12.07
C ARG A 55 -9.47 5.69 -11.61
N ILE A 56 -8.79 4.55 -11.41
CA ILE A 56 -9.43 3.32 -10.93
C ILE A 56 -10.06 3.55 -9.56
N ARG A 57 -9.37 4.29 -8.70
CA ARG A 57 -9.77 4.51 -7.31
C ARG A 57 -10.72 5.69 -7.11
N GLY A 58 -10.92 6.54 -8.12
CA GLY A 58 -11.70 7.77 -7.96
C GLY A 58 -11.12 8.69 -6.88
N ILE A 59 -9.80 8.70 -6.70
CA ILE A 59 -9.14 9.43 -5.62
C ILE A 59 -9.05 10.93 -5.95
N GLU A 60 -9.40 11.78 -5.00
CA GLU A 60 -9.22 13.23 -5.09
C GLU A 60 -7.75 13.65 -4.96
N LYS A 61 -7.42 14.84 -5.50
CA LYS A 61 -6.05 15.38 -5.56
C LYS A 61 -5.30 15.48 -4.21
N HIS A 62 -6.01 15.45 -3.09
CA HIS A 62 -5.45 15.62 -1.75
C HIS A 62 -5.36 14.33 -0.93
N HIS A 63 -5.60 13.17 -1.54
CA HIS A 63 -5.42 11.90 -0.85
C HIS A 63 -3.93 11.57 -0.68
N ASN A 64 -3.57 10.97 0.45
CA ASN A 64 -2.21 10.47 0.65
C ASN A 64 -2.06 9.11 -0.04
N PHE A 65 -1.10 8.98 -0.94
CA PHE A 65 -0.62 7.67 -1.36
C PHE A 65 0.14 7.01 -0.21
N THR A 66 0.28 5.69 -0.29
CA THR A 66 0.99 4.89 0.70
C THR A 66 2.23 4.28 0.07
N LEU A 67 3.38 4.41 0.72
CA LEU A 67 4.55 3.58 0.44
C LEU A 67 4.47 2.34 1.32
N LEU A 68 4.38 1.18 0.68
CA LEU A 68 4.56 -0.10 1.33
C LEU A 68 6.06 -0.36 1.45
N CYS A 69 6.55 -0.33 2.68
CA CYS A 69 7.93 -0.59 3.04
C CYS A 69 8.06 -2.00 3.62
N ARG A 70 9.23 -2.60 3.43
CA ARG A 70 9.60 -3.91 3.96
C ARG A 70 9.68 -3.90 5.49
N ASP A 71 10.21 -2.82 6.05
CA ASP A 71 10.42 -2.69 7.48
C ASP A 71 10.53 -1.22 7.94
N LEU A 72 10.71 -1.06 9.25
CA LEU A 72 10.87 0.24 9.91
C LEU A 72 12.17 0.98 9.55
N SER A 73 13.19 0.26 9.12
CA SER A 73 14.45 0.86 8.67
C SER A 73 14.25 1.50 7.30
N GLU A 74 13.60 0.80 6.38
CA GLU A 74 13.32 1.32 5.04
C GLU A 74 12.45 2.56 5.10
N LEU A 75 11.38 2.58 5.92
CA LEU A 75 10.50 3.74 5.99
C LEU A 75 11.20 5.03 6.43
N SER A 76 12.21 4.93 7.30
CA SER A 76 12.95 6.08 7.82
C SER A 76 13.75 6.80 6.72
N THR A 77 13.96 6.14 5.58
CA THR A 77 14.54 6.72 4.37
C THR A 77 13.54 7.64 3.64
N TYR A 78 12.25 7.30 3.69
CA TYR A 78 11.18 7.97 2.92
C TYR A 78 10.32 8.93 3.75
N ALA A 79 10.29 8.76 5.07
CA ALA A 79 9.52 9.58 5.99
C ALA A 79 10.40 10.20 7.08
N ARG A 80 10.08 11.43 7.46
CA ARG A 80 10.67 12.07 8.65
C ARG A 80 9.91 11.59 9.88
N VAL A 81 10.59 10.80 10.70
CA VAL A 81 10.04 10.24 11.93
C VAL A 81 10.94 10.64 13.08
N ASP A 82 10.36 11.26 14.11
CA ASP A 82 11.11 11.57 15.32
C ASP A 82 11.26 10.34 16.25
N ASN A 83 12.08 10.48 17.29
CA ASN A 83 12.36 9.37 18.21
C ASN A 83 11.16 8.91 19.05
N GLN A 84 10.16 9.77 19.27
CA GLN A 84 8.95 9.41 20.01
C GLN A 84 8.00 8.62 19.12
N MET A 85 7.70 9.15 17.93
CA MET A 85 6.90 8.50 16.91
C MET A 85 7.49 7.15 16.50
N PHE A 86 8.81 7.07 16.33
CA PHE A 86 9.50 5.82 15.99
C PHE A 86 9.25 4.72 17.05
N ARG A 87 9.31 5.08 18.34
CA ARG A 87 9.03 4.12 19.43
C ARG A 87 7.57 3.67 19.42
N MET A 88 6.64 4.56 19.11
CA MET A 88 5.22 4.23 19.02
C MET A 88 4.93 3.27 17.85
N ILE A 89 5.39 3.61 16.65
CA ILE A 89 5.14 2.76 15.47
C ILE A 89 5.86 1.42 15.58
N LYS A 90 7.04 1.37 16.22
CA LYS A 90 7.80 0.12 16.41
C LYS A 90 7.00 -0.95 17.14
N ASN A 91 6.19 -0.57 18.12
CA ASN A 91 5.37 -1.53 18.88
C ASN A 91 4.07 -1.91 18.16
N ASN A 92 3.76 -1.26 17.03
CA ASN A 92 2.53 -1.43 16.26
C ASN A 92 2.83 -1.78 14.78
N THR A 93 4.04 -2.29 14.50
CA THR A 93 4.52 -2.62 13.16
C THR A 93 5.33 -3.91 13.19
N PRO A 94 5.15 -4.86 12.25
CA PRO A 94 4.20 -4.83 11.12
C PRO A 94 2.75 -4.90 11.60
N GLY A 95 1.81 -4.52 10.73
CA GLY A 95 0.40 -4.65 11.04
C GLY A 95 -0.54 -3.78 10.20
N PRO A 96 -1.83 -3.77 10.56
CA PRO A 96 -2.90 -3.15 9.79
C PRO A 96 -2.99 -1.63 9.98
N TYR A 97 -1.85 -0.95 9.88
CA TYR A 97 -1.74 0.49 10.08
C TYR A 97 -1.23 1.19 8.82
N THR A 98 -1.61 2.46 8.68
CA THR A 98 -0.99 3.37 7.74
C THR A 98 -0.70 4.66 8.48
N PHE A 99 0.57 4.97 8.64
CA PHE A 99 1.05 6.16 9.36
C PHE A 99 1.36 7.26 8.36
N ILE A 100 0.80 8.44 8.53
CA ILE A 100 1.07 9.58 7.67
C ILE A 100 2.18 10.42 8.30
N PHE A 101 3.24 10.66 7.52
CA PHE A 101 4.40 11.45 7.93
C PHE A 101 4.73 12.52 6.88
N LYS A 102 5.58 13.48 7.24
CA LYS A 102 6.26 14.33 6.25
C LYS A 102 7.21 13.47 5.42
N GLY A 103 7.12 13.57 4.10
CA GLY A 103 8.06 12.87 3.21
C GLY A 103 9.47 13.46 3.25
N THR A 104 10.47 12.63 3.00
CA THR A 104 11.85 13.06 2.75
C THR A 104 12.01 13.51 1.29
N LYS A 105 13.25 13.81 0.88
CA LYS A 105 13.57 14.15 -0.52
C LYS A 105 13.58 12.92 -1.44
N GLU A 106 13.71 11.72 -0.88
CA GLU A 106 13.69 10.46 -1.62
C GLU A 106 12.31 10.15 -2.21
N VAL A 107 11.25 10.70 -1.61
CA VAL A 107 9.89 10.55 -2.13
C VAL A 107 9.67 11.51 -3.31
N PRO A 108 9.30 11.01 -4.51
CA PRO A 108 8.96 11.87 -5.63
C PRO A 108 7.86 12.87 -5.25
N ARG A 109 8.09 14.16 -5.50
CA ARG A 109 7.16 15.26 -5.13
C ARG A 109 5.71 15.05 -5.56
N ARG A 110 5.49 14.32 -6.67
CA ARG A 110 4.16 13.99 -7.21
C ARG A 110 3.38 12.94 -6.40
N LEU A 111 4.04 12.21 -5.50
CA LEU A 111 3.41 11.26 -4.58
C LEU A 111 3.07 11.90 -3.23
N LEU A 112 3.76 13.00 -2.89
CA LEU A 112 3.45 13.75 -1.68
C LEU A 112 2.12 14.48 -1.83
N ASN A 113 1.36 14.54 -0.74
CA ASN A 113 0.21 15.43 -0.63
C ASN A 113 0.64 16.87 -0.94
N GLU A 114 -0.04 17.51 -1.89
CA GLU A 114 0.37 18.82 -2.40
C GLU A 114 0.40 19.91 -1.32
N LYS A 115 -0.53 19.86 -0.36
CA LYS A 115 -0.69 20.86 0.70
C LYS A 115 0.20 20.57 1.90
N LYS A 116 0.09 19.36 2.48
CA LYS A 116 0.79 19.00 3.72
C LYS A 116 2.22 18.48 3.49
N LYS A 117 2.60 18.13 2.25
CA LYS A 117 3.87 17.44 1.91
C LYS A 117 4.04 16.10 2.63
N THR A 118 2.94 15.39 2.79
CA THR A 118 2.85 14.13 3.54
C THR A 118 2.76 12.92 2.63
N ILE A 119 3.07 11.75 3.18
CA ILE A 119 2.93 10.45 2.56
C ILE A 119 2.47 9.43 3.61
N GLY A 120 1.64 8.48 3.22
CA GLY A 120 1.33 7.32 4.04
C GLY A 120 2.48 6.32 3.97
N ILE A 121 2.80 5.70 5.11
CA ILE A 121 3.77 4.62 5.23
C ILE A 121 3.05 3.42 5.81
N ARG A 122 3.29 2.25 5.23
CA ARG A 122 2.75 0.98 5.72
C ARG A 122 3.82 -0.10 5.67
N VAL A 123 3.83 -0.95 6.67
CA VAL A 123 4.61 -2.19 6.70
C VAL A 123 3.65 -3.32 7.05
N THR A 124 3.58 -4.31 6.16
CA THR A 124 2.67 -5.46 6.24
C THR A 124 3.45 -6.72 6.59
N ASP A 125 2.79 -7.71 7.18
CA ASP A 125 3.27 -9.06 7.40
C ASP A 125 2.67 -10.08 6.42
N ASN A 126 1.91 -9.63 5.41
CA ASN A 126 1.36 -10.51 4.38
C ASN A 126 2.50 -11.15 3.55
N PRO A 127 2.66 -12.49 3.53
CA PRO A 127 3.85 -13.10 2.94
C PRO A 127 4.01 -12.83 1.44
N ILE A 128 2.91 -12.70 0.68
CA ILE A 128 2.96 -12.38 -0.75
C ILE A 128 3.50 -10.96 -0.95
N THR A 129 3.00 -9.98 -0.20
CA THR A 129 3.49 -8.60 -0.31
C THR A 129 4.92 -8.47 0.21
N CYS A 130 5.28 -9.14 1.30
CA CYS A 130 6.65 -9.16 1.79
C CYS A 130 7.61 -9.70 0.73
N ALA A 131 7.29 -10.85 0.12
CA ALA A 131 8.10 -11.44 -0.94
C ALA A 131 8.21 -10.52 -2.17
N LEU A 132 7.15 -9.78 -2.50
CA LEU A 132 7.16 -8.80 -3.59
C LEU A 132 8.10 -7.62 -3.29
N LEU A 133 8.02 -7.05 -2.08
CA LEU A 133 8.90 -5.95 -1.64
C LEU A 133 10.37 -6.39 -1.53
N GLU A 134 10.61 -7.63 -1.12
CA GLU A 134 11.95 -8.23 -1.15
C GLU A 134 12.50 -8.33 -2.56
N ALA A 135 11.69 -8.83 -3.51
CA ALA A 135 12.08 -8.99 -4.90
C ALA A 135 12.30 -7.67 -5.64
N LEU A 136 11.56 -6.61 -5.27
CA LEU A 136 11.71 -5.26 -5.84
C LEU A 136 12.94 -4.53 -5.32
N GLY A 137 13.33 -4.74 -4.05
CA GLY A 137 14.45 -4.02 -3.46
C GLY A 137 14.18 -2.56 -3.10
N GLU A 138 12.93 -2.10 -3.26
CA GLU A 138 12.47 -0.75 -2.95
C GLU A 138 10.99 -0.79 -2.51
N PRO A 139 10.46 0.29 -1.88
CA PRO A 139 9.06 0.36 -1.52
C PRO A 139 8.15 0.27 -2.74
N LEU A 140 6.88 -0.05 -2.50
CA LEU A 140 5.84 -0.01 -3.53
C LEU A 140 4.88 1.14 -3.28
N MET A 141 4.62 1.97 -4.30
CA MET A 141 3.57 2.99 -4.21
C MET A 141 2.23 2.30 -4.33
N SER A 142 1.32 2.56 -3.39
CA SER A 142 0.07 1.84 -3.27
C SER A 142 -1.05 2.68 -2.64
N CYS A 143 -2.25 2.12 -2.71
CA CYS A 143 -3.38 2.47 -1.85
C CYS A 143 -4.27 1.24 -1.65
N SER A 144 -5.06 1.21 -0.57
CA SER A 144 -6.10 0.19 -0.38
C SER A 144 -7.05 0.18 -1.57
N LEU A 145 -7.41 -0.99 -2.09
CA LEU A 145 -8.33 -1.13 -3.21
C LEU A 145 -9.78 -1.05 -2.70
N ILE A 146 -10.35 0.15 -2.68
CA ILE A 146 -11.75 0.41 -2.34
C ILE A 146 -12.35 1.08 -3.58
N LEU A 147 -13.18 0.42 -4.38
CA LEU A 147 -13.65 1.04 -5.62
C LEU A 147 -14.57 2.25 -5.37
N PRO A 148 -14.73 3.16 -6.36
CA PRO A 148 -15.63 4.30 -6.22
C PRO A 148 -17.04 3.88 -5.84
N GLY A 149 -17.57 4.45 -4.75
CA GLY A 149 -18.88 4.12 -4.20
C GLY A 149 -18.87 3.01 -3.14
N GLU A 150 -17.77 2.27 -3.00
CA GLU A 150 -17.60 1.24 -1.98
C GLU A 150 -17.06 1.84 -0.67
N GLN A 151 -17.44 1.24 0.45
CA GLN A 151 -16.94 1.60 1.78
C GLN A 151 -15.80 0.70 2.25
N PHE A 152 -15.75 -0.52 1.72
CA PHE A 152 -14.87 -1.59 2.17
C PHE A 152 -13.83 -1.92 1.12
N THR A 153 -12.72 -2.51 1.54
CA THR A 153 -11.69 -3.00 0.62
C THR A 153 -12.19 -4.20 -0.14
N GLU A 154 -11.86 -4.29 -1.42
CA GLU A 154 -12.07 -5.49 -2.21
C GLU A 154 -11.34 -6.68 -1.55
N SER A 155 -12.02 -7.82 -1.49
CA SER A 155 -11.63 -9.03 -0.76
C SER A 155 -11.56 -10.26 -1.64
N ASP A 156 -12.35 -10.28 -2.72
CA ASP A 156 -12.52 -11.40 -3.62
C ASP A 156 -11.70 -11.19 -4.91
N PRO A 157 -10.65 -12.01 -5.15
CA PRO A 157 -9.80 -11.87 -6.33
C PRO A 157 -10.53 -12.14 -7.66
N ASP A 158 -11.59 -12.94 -7.68
CA ASP A 158 -12.36 -13.22 -8.90
C ASP A 158 -13.25 -12.04 -9.27
N ASP A 159 -13.88 -11.41 -8.28
CA ASP A 159 -14.63 -10.15 -8.46
C ASP A 159 -13.72 -9.00 -8.89
N ILE A 160 -12.54 -8.89 -8.24
CA ILE A 160 -11.50 -7.92 -8.65
C ILE A 160 -11.12 -8.14 -10.11
N ARG A 161 -10.93 -9.39 -10.54
CA ARG A 161 -10.63 -9.71 -11.94
C ARG A 161 -11.74 -9.26 -12.87
N MET A 162 -12.99 -9.59 -12.56
CA MET A 162 -14.14 -9.21 -13.38
C MET A 162 -14.22 -7.69 -13.57
N ARG A 163 -13.91 -6.92 -12.52
CA ARG A 163 -13.97 -5.45 -12.54
C ARG A 163 -12.73 -4.80 -13.18
N LEU A 164 -11.54 -5.35 -12.97
CA LEU A 164 -10.27 -4.64 -13.23
C LEU A 164 -9.35 -5.27 -14.28
N GLU A 165 -9.64 -6.45 -14.83
CA GLU A 165 -8.73 -7.15 -15.77
C GLU A 165 -8.34 -6.36 -17.04
N LYS A 166 -9.11 -5.31 -17.38
CA LYS A 166 -8.83 -4.41 -18.52
C LYS A 166 -8.06 -3.16 -18.11
N HIS A 167 -7.86 -2.94 -16.82
CA HIS A 167 -7.34 -1.69 -16.25
C HIS A 167 -5.98 -1.86 -15.57
N VAL A 168 -5.55 -3.09 -15.28
CA VAL A 168 -4.28 -3.42 -14.63
C VAL A 168 -3.50 -4.48 -15.41
N GLU A 169 -2.20 -4.59 -15.16
CA GLU A 169 -1.33 -5.56 -15.84
C GLU A 169 -1.32 -6.92 -15.14
N LEU A 170 -1.51 -6.93 -13.82
CA LEU A 170 -1.53 -8.15 -13.02
C LEU A 170 -2.51 -8.04 -11.86
N ILE A 171 -3.20 -9.14 -11.58
CA ILE A 171 -3.94 -9.38 -10.35
C ILE A 171 -3.38 -10.66 -9.73
N ILE A 172 -2.94 -10.55 -8.47
CA ILE A 172 -2.43 -11.68 -7.70
C ILE A 172 -3.58 -12.23 -6.86
N HIS A 173 -4.07 -13.41 -7.18
CA HIS A 173 -4.98 -14.16 -6.33
C HIS A 173 -4.20 -14.74 -5.15
N GLY A 174 -4.32 -14.08 -3.99
CA GLY A 174 -3.76 -14.53 -2.70
C GLY A 174 -4.77 -15.13 -1.73
N GLY A 175 -5.99 -15.42 -2.19
CA GLY A 175 -7.11 -15.89 -1.35
C GLY A 175 -8.15 -14.81 -1.10
N TYR A 176 -9.20 -15.18 -0.37
CA TYR A 176 -10.27 -14.29 0.07
C TYR A 176 -9.86 -13.59 1.36
N LEU A 177 -9.93 -12.26 1.37
CA LEU A 177 -9.41 -11.43 2.47
C LEU A 177 -10.55 -10.77 3.25
N ILE A 178 -10.20 -10.09 4.33
CA ILE A 178 -11.14 -9.23 5.05
C ILE A 178 -11.48 -7.98 4.23
N GLU A 179 -12.74 -7.56 4.33
CA GLU A 179 -13.28 -6.34 3.71
C GLU A 179 -13.07 -5.13 4.61
N GLN A 180 -11.86 -4.94 5.12
CA GLN A 180 -11.59 -3.83 6.01
C GLN A 180 -10.19 -3.27 5.81
N ALA A 181 -10.13 -1.95 5.67
CA ALA A 181 -8.89 -1.23 5.44
C ALA A 181 -8.09 -1.03 6.73
N THR A 182 -6.84 -0.60 6.58
CA THR A 182 -5.96 -0.23 7.70
C THR A 182 -6.52 0.93 8.53
N THR A 183 -6.16 0.94 9.81
CA THR A 183 -6.29 2.14 10.65
C THR A 183 -5.29 3.19 10.16
N VAL A 184 -5.76 4.42 9.91
CA VAL A 184 -4.93 5.51 9.39
C VAL A 184 -4.71 6.54 10.48
N ILE A 185 -3.44 6.81 10.79
CA ILE A 185 -3.01 7.71 11.86
C ILE A 185 -2.12 8.78 11.25
N ASP A 186 -2.54 10.05 11.36
CA ASP A 186 -1.71 11.20 10.99
C ASP A 186 -0.76 11.52 12.13
N MET A 187 0.54 11.41 11.85
CA MET A 187 1.65 11.75 12.75
C MET A 187 2.56 12.79 12.06
N SER A 188 2.04 13.55 11.10
CA SER A 188 2.85 14.45 10.28
C SER A 188 3.11 15.82 10.90
N GLU A 189 2.40 16.14 11.98
CA GLU A 189 2.55 17.35 12.79
C GLU A 189 2.80 16.93 14.25
N ASP A 190 2.83 17.90 15.17
CA ASP A 190 3.12 17.65 16.60
C ASP A 190 2.00 16.87 17.34
N THR A 191 0.85 16.68 16.70
CA THR A 191 -0.31 15.97 17.25
C THR A 191 -0.60 14.69 16.48
N ILE A 192 -1.03 13.66 17.20
CA ILE A 192 -1.48 12.39 16.62
C ILE A 192 -2.99 12.48 16.36
N GLU A 193 -3.40 12.24 15.12
CA GLU A 193 -4.82 12.26 14.73
C GLU A 193 -5.23 10.94 14.09
N ILE A 194 -6.34 10.34 14.54
CA ILE A 194 -6.91 9.15 13.90
C ILE A 194 -7.80 9.60 12.74
N LEU A 195 -7.33 9.39 11.50
CA LEU A 195 -8.08 9.75 10.30
C LEU A 195 -9.07 8.67 9.87
N ARG A 196 -8.77 7.40 10.17
CA ARG A 196 -9.64 6.26 9.86
C ARG A 196 -9.46 5.16 10.91
N ARG A 197 -10.58 4.65 11.43
CA ARG A 197 -10.61 3.42 12.24
C ARG A 197 -10.82 2.22 11.32
N GLY A 198 -9.84 1.32 11.30
CA GLY A 198 -9.78 0.12 10.47
C GLY A 198 -9.46 -1.11 11.31
N CYS A 199 -8.69 -2.05 10.75
CA CYS A 199 -8.34 -3.29 11.46
C CYS A 199 -7.35 -3.10 12.64
N GLY A 200 -6.60 -1.99 12.67
CA GLY A 200 -5.63 -1.72 13.73
C GLY A 200 -6.26 -1.08 14.96
N ASP A 201 -5.88 -1.55 16.15
CA ASP A 201 -6.27 -0.94 17.42
C ASP A 201 -5.74 0.50 17.53
N THR A 202 -6.63 1.42 17.85
CA THR A 202 -6.31 2.84 18.01
C THR A 202 -5.91 3.22 19.43
N SER A 203 -6.17 2.37 20.44
CA SER A 203 -5.89 2.67 21.85
C SER A 203 -4.45 3.16 22.13
N PRO A 204 -3.39 2.71 21.41
CA PRO A 204 -2.04 3.22 21.62
C PRO A 204 -1.79 4.66 21.13
N PHE A 205 -2.76 5.26 20.44
CA PHE A 205 -2.65 6.54 19.73
C PHE A 205 -3.69 7.57 20.18
N GLU A 206 -4.44 7.26 21.24
CA GLU A 206 -5.45 8.13 21.87
C GLU A 206 -4.89 8.92 23.06
#